data_AF-A0ABD2SXS6-F1
#
_entry.id   AF-A0ABD2SXS6-F1
#
_cell.length_a   1.000
_cell.length_b   1.000
_cell.length_c   1.000
_cell.angle_alpha   90.00
_cell.angle_beta   90.00
_cell.angle_gamma   90.00
#
_symmetry.space_group_name_H-M   'P 1'
#
loop_
_entity.id
_entity.type
_entity.pdbx_description
1 polymer ?
#
loop_
_entity_poly.entity_id
_entity_poly.type
_entity_poly.pdbx_seq_one_letter_code
_entity_poly.pdbx_strand_id
1 'polypeptide(L)'
;MPTCIDMCAEVVAGSAAWLGRGLSCVCVQRRESDARPSFDLTPSQEECLLRLQNRIDVAYDSLIPEHQEALKALWKVAFPEEQLRGLISEQWKEMGWQGKDPSTDFRGGGFISLENLLYFARNFPKSFQDLLRKQEGDRAIWEYPFAVAGVNITFMLIQMLDLEACMCTTSTVFYILKVVKSRQHSSLYAFK
;
A
#
# COMPACT_ATOMS: atom_id res chain seq x y z
N MET A 1 43.13 17.83 -18.89
CA MET A 1 41.68 17.57 -18.77
C MET A 1 41.38 16.15 -19.25
N PRO A 2 41.37 15.15 -18.35
CA PRO A 2 40.68 13.89 -18.58
C PRO A 2 39.38 13.84 -17.75
N THR A 3 38.32 13.35 -18.37
CA THR A 3 36.98 13.15 -17.80
C THR A 3 36.96 11.98 -16.80
N CYS A 4 36.30 12.23 -15.67
CA CYS A 4 36.28 11.40 -14.47
C CYS A 4 35.40 10.15 -14.65
N ILE A 5 36.02 8.98 -14.76
CA ILE A 5 35.42 7.68 -14.39
C ILE A 5 36.50 6.91 -13.65
N ASP A 6 36.07 6.28 -12.55
CA ASP A 6 36.77 5.29 -11.72
C ASP A 6 37.58 5.82 -10.52
N MET A 7 36.99 5.67 -9.33
CA MET A 7 37.74 5.43 -8.11
C MET A 7 37.06 4.27 -7.35
N CYS A 8 37.74 3.14 -7.36
CA CYS A 8 37.41 1.91 -6.65
C CYS A 8 37.47 2.07 -5.11
N ALA A 9 36.61 1.28 -4.45
CA ALA A 9 36.82 0.50 -3.22
C ALA A 9 37.34 1.16 -1.92
N GLU A 10 36.62 0.98 -0.79
CA GLU A 10 36.94 -0.03 0.25
C GLU A 10 36.03 0.06 1.50
N VAL A 11 35.54 -1.12 1.94
CA VAL A 11 35.50 -1.72 3.31
C VAL A 11 34.92 -0.85 4.47
N VAL A 12 33.90 -1.30 5.24
CA VAL A 12 34.03 -2.15 6.44
C VAL A 12 32.72 -2.92 6.74
N ALA A 13 32.93 -4.16 7.18
CA ALA A 13 31.98 -5.18 7.59
C ALA A 13 31.09 -4.84 8.80
N GLY A 14 29.88 -5.40 8.81
CA GLY A 14 28.97 -5.37 9.96
C GLY A 14 27.77 -6.32 9.80
N SER A 15 28.00 -7.60 10.07
CA SER A 15 27.09 -8.71 10.38
C SER A 15 25.56 -8.49 10.31
N ALA A 16 24.91 -9.18 9.37
CA ALA A 16 23.63 -9.84 9.61
C ALA A 16 23.50 -11.05 8.66
N ALA A 17 24.03 -12.18 9.11
CA ALA A 17 23.57 -13.48 8.64
C ALA A 17 22.05 -13.60 8.90
N TRP A 18 21.41 -14.57 8.24
CA TRP A 18 19.99 -14.98 8.33
C TRP A 18 19.09 -14.53 7.20
N LEU A 19 19.36 -14.96 5.95
CA LEU A 19 18.32 -15.43 5.02
C LEU A 19 18.92 -16.49 4.07
N GLY A 20 19.42 -17.58 4.65
CA GLY A 20 19.74 -18.80 3.92
C GLY A 20 18.49 -19.65 3.69
N ARG A 21 17.70 -19.32 2.66
CA ARG A 21 16.94 -20.28 1.83
C ARG A 21 16.64 -19.61 0.49
N GLY A 22 17.65 -19.64 -0.38
CA GLY A 22 17.43 -19.39 -1.80
C GLY A 22 16.44 -20.40 -2.36
N LEU A 23 15.37 -19.91 -2.97
CA LEU A 23 14.64 -20.69 -3.95
C LEU A 23 15.58 -20.82 -5.15
N SER A 24 16.20 -21.99 -5.23
CA SER A 24 17.10 -22.37 -6.31
C SER A 24 16.34 -22.20 -7.63
N CYS A 25 16.79 -21.26 -8.45
CA CYS A 25 16.36 -21.09 -9.84
C CYS A 25 16.82 -22.32 -10.63
N VAL A 26 16.01 -23.38 -10.60
CA VAL A 26 16.00 -24.39 -11.66
C VAL A 26 15.19 -23.77 -12.79
N CYS A 27 15.89 -23.34 -13.83
CA CYS A 27 15.51 -23.31 -15.26
C CYS A 27 16.22 -22.15 -15.98
N VAL A 28 17.55 -22.18 -16.03
CA VAL A 28 18.27 -21.76 -17.24
C VAL A 28 17.89 -22.76 -18.33
N GLN A 29 16.85 -22.45 -19.10
CA GLN A 29 16.66 -22.92 -20.47
C GLN A 29 15.61 -22.03 -21.14
N ARG A 30 16.13 -20.99 -21.77
CA ARG A 30 15.42 -20.10 -22.69
C ARG A 30 14.84 -20.94 -23.83
N ARG A 31 13.53 -21.22 -23.80
CA ARG A 31 12.76 -21.58 -25.00
C ARG A 31 12.14 -20.29 -25.54
N GLU A 32 12.67 -19.84 -26.67
CA GLU A 32 12.06 -18.82 -27.53
C GLU A 32 10.77 -19.38 -28.14
N SER A 33 9.67 -19.39 -27.39
CA SER A 33 8.33 -19.69 -27.89
C SER A 33 7.33 -19.51 -26.76
N ASP A 34 7.15 -18.27 -26.34
CA ASP A 34 5.86 -17.79 -25.86
C ASP A 34 5.95 -16.28 -25.97
N ALA A 35 5.14 -15.70 -26.85
CA ALA A 35 4.97 -14.27 -26.93
C ALA A 35 4.45 -13.81 -25.57
N ARG A 36 5.36 -13.40 -24.66
CA ARG A 36 4.97 -12.63 -23.47
C ARG A 36 4.16 -11.46 -24.02
N PRO A 37 2.89 -11.31 -23.63
CA PRO A 37 2.15 -10.13 -24.03
C PRO A 37 2.92 -8.94 -23.44
N SER A 38 3.59 -8.16 -24.29
CA SER A 38 4.10 -6.85 -23.89
C SER A 38 2.85 -6.01 -23.67
N PHE A 39 2.55 -5.71 -22.40
CA PHE A 39 1.54 -4.72 -22.08
C PHE A 39 2.27 -3.39 -22.03
N ASP A 40 2.36 -2.73 -23.18
CA ASP A 40 2.83 -1.37 -23.24
C ASP A 40 1.76 -0.51 -22.56
N LEU A 41 2.16 0.21 -21.51
CA LEU A 41 1.28 1.12 -20.79
C LEU A 41 0.96 2.33 -21.68
N THR A 42 -0.25 2.87 -21.57
CA THR A 42 -0.51 4.17 -22.20
C THR A 42 0.29 5.25 -21.48
N PRO A 43 0.65 6.38 -22.13
CA PRO A 43 1.38 7.46 -21.47
C PRO A 43 0.72 7.94 -20.17
N SER A 44 -0.62 7.98 -20.14
CA SER A 44 -1.40 8.31 -18.95
C SER A 44 -1.34 7.26 -17.84
N GLN A 45 -1.22 5.97 -18.20
CA GLN A 45 -1.04 4.88 -17.23
C GLN A 45 0.37 4.90 -16.64
N GLU A 46 1.39 5.20 -17.45
CA GLU A 46 2.77 5.39 -16.98
C GLU A 46 2.87 6.57 -16.01
N GLU A 47 2.28 7.71 -16.37
CA GLU A 47 2.25 8.87 -15.48
C GLU A 47 1.54 8.57 -14.15
N CYS A 48 0.42 7.85 -14.20
CA CYS A 48 -0.30 7.42 -13.01
C CYS A 48 0.54 6.47 -12.15
N LEU A 49 1.20 5.50 -12.77
CA LEU A 49 2.08 4.56 -12.09
C LEU A 49 3.25 5.28 -11.42
N LEU A 50 3.93 6.18 -12.13
CA LEU A 50 5.04 6.97 -11.59
C LEU A 50 4.59 7.84 -10.41
N ARG A 51 3.43 8.51 -10.53
CA ARG A 51 2.86 9.29 -9.42
C ARG A 51 2.53 8.42 -8.21
N LEU A 52 2.07 7.19 -8.42
CA LEU A 52 1.80 6.25 -7.34
C LEU A 52 3.10 5.78 -6.69
N GLN A 53 4.10 5.39 -7.49
CA GLN A 53 5.42 4.97 -7.01
C GLN A 53 6.12 6.08 -6.21
N ASN A 54 6.05 7.33 -6.65
CA ASN A 54 6.60 8.45 -5.88
C ASN A 54 5.92 8.64 -4.51
N ARG A 55 4.70 8.13 -4.32
CA ARG A 55 3.95 8.25 -3.07
C ARG A 55 4.10 7.06 -2.14
N ILE A 56 4.37 5.86 -2.66
CA ILE A 56 4.60 4.68 -1.78
C ILE A 56 5.88 4.85 -0.97
N ASP A 57 6.89 5.55 -1.51
CA ASP A 57 8.18 5.79 -0.85
C ASP A 57 8.09 6.82 0.29
N VAL A 58 6.96 7.50 0.44
CA VAL A 58 6.75 8.51 1.50
C VAL A 58 6.36 7.80 2.80
N ALA A 59 7.31 7.70 3.72
CA ALA A 59 7.04 7.25 5.09
C ALA A 59 6.12 8.24 5.83
N TYR A 60 5.27 7.72 6.73
CA TYR A 60 4.57 8.60 7.67
C TYR A 60 5.59 9.24 8.63
N ASP A 61 5.42 10.53 8.87
CA ASP A 61 6.27 11.31 9.77
C ASP A 61 5.39 12.21 10.63
N SER A 62 5.45 12.01 11.95
CA SER A 62 4.70 12.79 12.93
C SER A 62 5.17 14.24 13.04
N LEU A 63 6.31 14.62 12.47
CA LEU A 63 6.81 15.99 12.46
C LEU A 63 6.28 16.80 11.26
N ILE A 64 5.75 16.14 10.24
CA ILE A 64 5.22 16.79 9.03
C ILE A 64 3.77 17.23 9.30
N PRO A 65 3.45 18.54 9.23
CA PRO A 65 2.11 19.05 9.50
C PRO A 65 1.03 18.41 8.62
N GLU A 66 1.32 18.19 7.34
CA GLU A 66 0.40 17.59 6.38
C GLU A 66 -0.01 16.18 6.80
N HIS A 67 0.94 15.38 7.31
CA HIS A 67 0.68 14.03 7.81
C HIS A 67 -0.17 14.06 9.08
N GLN A 68 0.09 15.00 9.99
CA GLN A 68 -0.72 15.19 11.18
C GLN A 68 -2.15 15.59 10.81
N GLU A 69 -2.34 16.52 9.88
CA GLU A 69 -3.65 16.99 9.46
C GLU A 69 -4.46 15.89 8.76
N ALA A 70 -3.82 15.04 7.95
CA ALA A 70 -4.46 13.87 7.38
C ALA A 70 -4.95 12.90 8.47
N LEU A 71 -4.15 12.68 9.52
CA LEU A 71 -4.51 11.79 10.63
C LEU A 71 -5.66 12.37 11.48
N LYS A 72 -5.63 13.68 11.76
CA LYS A 72 -6.75 14.39 12.42
C LYS A 72 -8.02 14.34 11.59
N ALA A 73 -7.90 14.54 10.27
CA ALA A 73 -9.02 14.47 9.35
C ALA A 73 -9.64 13.06 9.32
N LEU A 74 -8.82 12.01 9.36
CA LEU A 74 -9.29 10.64 9.44
C LEU A 74 -10.10 10.42 10.72
N TRP A 75 -9.59 10.85 11.88
CA TRP A 75 -10.34 10.76 13.14
C TRP A 75 -11.69 11.47 13.05
N LYS A 76 -11.70 12.71 12.55
CA LYS A 76 -12.93 13.52 12.44
C LYS A 76 -14.00 12.85 11.59
N VAL A 77 -13.63 12.13 10.53
CA VAL A 77 -14.59 11.40 9.70
C VAL A 77 -15.02 10.09 10.37
N ALA A 78 -14.12 9.44 11.11
CA ALA A 78 -14.43 8.19 11.82
C ALA A 78 -15.35 8.40 13.03
N PHE A 79 -15.11 9.44 13.82
CA PHE A 79 -15.82 9.76 15.07
C PHE A 79 -16.24 11.24 15.09
N PRO A 80 -17.26 11.64 14.32
CA PRO A 80 -17.64 13.05 14.16
C PRO A 80 -18.10 13.72 15.46
N GLU A 81 -18.65 12.94 16.39
CA GLU A 81 -19.14 13.42 17.69
C GLU A 81 -18.07 13.44 18.79
N GLU A 82 -16.85 12.95 18.50
CA GLU A 82 -15.78 12.82 19.48
C GLU A 82 -14.60 13.72 19.14
N GLN A 83 -14.30 14.66 20.05
CA GLN A 83 -13.11 15.48 19.91
C GLN A 83 -11.84 14.65 20.16
N LEU A 84 -10.89 14.72 19.21
CA LEU A 84 -9.56 14.14 19.39
C LEU A 84 -8.78 14.93 20.44
N ARG A 85 -8.35 14.25 21.50
CA ARG A 85 -7.56 14.87 22.60
C ARG A 85 -6.11 15.13 22.22
N GLY A 86 -5.57 14.31 21.32
CA GLY A 86 -4.20 14.45 20.84
C GLY A 86 -3.82 13.36 19.85
N LEU A 87 -2.74 13.60 19.10
CA LEU A 87 -2.19 12.63 18.16
C LEU A 87 -1.65 11.38 18.87
N ILE A 88 -1.31 11.48 20.15
CA ILE A 88 -1.00 10.35 21.02
C ILE A 88 -2.06 10.29 22.12
N SER A 89 -2.98 9.33 22.05
CA SER A 89 -4.06 9.14 23.02
C SER A 89 -4.66 7.74 22.95
N GLU A 90 -5.27 7.27 24.04
CA GLU A 90 -5.94 5.95 24.07
C GLU A 90 -7.12 5.85 23.10
N GLN A 91 -7.68 6.99 22.64
CA GLN A 91 -8.82 7.03 21.73
C GLN A 91 -8.54 6.29 20.42
N TRP A 92 -7.28 6.24 19.97
CA TRP A 92 -6.91 5.55 18.75
C TRP A 92 -7.20 4.04 18.79
N LYS A 93 -7.19 3.42 19.97
CA LYS A 93 -7.55 1.99 20.08
C LYS A 93 -9.00 1.72 19.66
N GLU A 94 -9.90 2.69 19.83
CA GLU A 94 -11.30 2.58 19.38
C GLU A 94 -11.42 2.47 17.85
N MET A 95 -10.47 3.05 17.11
CA MET A 95 -10.39 2.91 15.66
C MET A 95 -9.70 1.62 15.21
N GLY A 96 -9.15 0.85 16.16
CA GLY A 96 -8.36 -0.34 15.88
C GLY A 96 -6.91 -0.05 15.50
N TRP A 97 -6.29 0.99 16.05
CA TRP A 97 -4.82 1.16 16.05
C TRP A 97 -4.19 0.24 17.12
N GLN A 98 -2.94 -0.21 16.94
CA GLN A 98 -2.31 -1.14 17.90
C GLN A 98 -2.07 -0.51 19.27
N GLY A 99 -1.78 0.79 19.29
CA GLY A 99 -1.47 1.54 20.50
C GLY A 99 -2.10 2.93 20.52
N LYS A 100 -1.65 3.72 21.49
CA LYS A 100 -2.05 5.12 21.63
C LYS A 100 -1.43 6.05 20.57
N ASP A 101 -0.47 5.55 19.80
CA ASP A 101 0.29 6.32 18.81
C ASP A 101 0.21 5.62 17.44
N PRO A 102 -0.68 6.09 16.55
CA PRO A 102 -0.84 5.53 15.20
C PRO A 102 0.43 5.57 14.35
N SER A 103 1.39 6.46 14.65
CA SER A 103 2.61 6.58 13.84
C SER A 103 3.39 5.26 13.74
N THR A 104 3.29 4.43 14.78
CA THR A 104 4.00 3.15 14.88
C THR A 104 3.46 2.06 13.96
N ASP A 105 2.21 2.21 13.48
CA ASP A 105 1.50 1.24 12.64
C ASP A 105 1.78 1.43 11.14
N PHE A 106 2.23 2.62 10.72
CA PHE A 106 2.43 2.96 9.30
C PHE A 106 3.72 2.41 8.66
N ARG A 107 4.50 1.58 9.35
CA ARG A 107 5.83 1.12 8.88
C ARG A 107 5.79 0.36 7.57
N GLY A 108 4.76 -0.47 7.35
CA GLY A 108 4.60 -1.23 6.11
C GLY A 108 3.89 -0.43 5.01
N GLY A 109 2.80 0.26 5.36
CA GLY A 109 1.94 0.92 4.37
C GLY A 109 2.30 2.38 4.04
N GLY A 110 3.25 3.00 4.76
CA GLY A 110 3.65 4.39 4.57
C GLY A 110 2.52 5.41 4.76
N PHE A 111 2.77 6.65 4.37
CA PHE A 111 1.78 7.73 4.42
C PHE A 111 0.58 7.45 3.50
N ILE A 112 0.80 6.79 2.36
CA ILE A 112 -0.27 6.45 1.41
C ILE A 112 -1.37 5.58 2.03
N SER A 113 -1.04 4.73 3.01
CA SER A 113 -2.07 3.95 3.72
C SER A 113 -3.04 4.80 4.54
N LEU A 114 -2.55 5.90 5.14
CA LEU A 114 -3.41 6.90 5.80
C LEU A 114 -4.29 7.61 4.76
N GLU A 115 -3.73 7.99 3.62
CA GLU A 115 -4.48 8.60 2.54
C GLU A 115 -5.58 7.68 1.99
N ASN A 116 -5.29 6.38 1.85
CA ASN A 116 -6.27 5.37 1.43
C ASN A 116 -7.40 5.22 2.44
N LEU A 117 -7.09 5.15 3.74
CA LEU A 117 -8.10 5.10 4.81
C LEU A 117 -8.99 6.35 4.78
N LEU A 118 -8.39 7.53 4.64
CA LEU A 118 -9.11 8.80 4.57
C LEU A 118 -9.96 8.90 3.30
N TYR A 119 -9.45 8.41 2.17
CA TYR A 119 -10.20 8.32 0.92
C TYR A 119 -11.41 7.39 1.07
N PHE A 120 -11.22 6.22 1.67
CA PHE A 120 -12.31 5.28 1.93
C PHE A 120 -13.39 5.90 2.83
N ALA A 121 -12.99 6.57 3.90
CA ALA A 121 -13.89 7.24 4.83
C ALA A 121 -14.73 8.35 4.16
N ARG A 122 -14.12 9.14 3.26
CA ARG A 122 -14.79 10.26 2.59
C ARG A 122 -15.71 9.83 1.45
N ASN A 123 -15.31 8.83 0.67
CA ASN A 123 -16.02 8.44 -0.56
C ASN A 123 -17.03 7.31 -0.32
N PHE A 124 -16.81 6.50 0.72
CA PHE A 124 -17.68 5.37 1.05
C PHE A 124 -18.04 5.36 2.55
N PRO A 125 -18.63 6.46 3.08
CA PRO A 125 -18.79 6.66 4.52
C PRO A 125 -19.64 5.59 5.20
N LYS A 126 -20.68 5.09 4.52
CA LYS A 126 -21.52 4.00 5.05
C LYS A 126 -20.70 2.72 5.24
N SER A 127 -20.05 2.24 4.19
CA SER A 127 -19.20 1.03 4.25
C SER A 127 -18.06 1.18 5.25
N PHE A 128 -17.46 2.38 5.33
CA PHE A 128 -16.43 2.68 6.32
C PHE A 128 -16.97 2.53 7.76
N GLN A 129 -18.13 3.11 8.05
CA GLN A 129 -18.76 3.03 9.38
C GLN A 129 -19.24 1.61 9.71
N ASP A 130 -19.82 0.90 8.74
CA ASP A 130 -20.29 -0.47 8.93
C ASP A 130 -19.11 -1.40 9.31
N LEU A 131 -17.96 -1.25 8.66
CA LEU A 131 -16.73 -1.98 8.97
C LEU A 131 -16.11 -1.53 10.29
N LEU A 132 -15.97 -0.22 10.53
CA LEU A 132 -15.42 0.33 11.77
C LEU A 132 -16.21 -0.14 13.00
N ARG A 133 -17.55 -0.13 12.90
CA ARG A 133 -18.46 -0.52 13.98
C ARG A 133 -18.76 -2.03 14.00
N LYS A 134 -18.24 -2.78 13.02
CA LYS A 134 -18.45 -4.23 12.87
C LYS A 134 -19.95 -4.58 12.89
N GLN A 135 -20.76 -3.82 12.15
CA GLN A 135 -22.22 -3.96 12.16
C GLN A 135 -22.69 -5.26 11.50
N GLU A 136 -21.93 -5.78 10.54
CA GLU A 136 -22.25 -7.01 9.81
C GLU A 136 -21.37 -8.19 10.28
N GLY A 137 -22.00 -9.35 10.45
CA GLY A 137 -21.33 -10.60 10.83
C GLY A 137 -21.47 -10.97 12.31
N ASP A 138 -21.08 -12.21 12.62
CA ASP A 138 -21.07 -12.71 13.99
C ASP A 138 -19.85 -12.14 14.71
N ARG A 139 -20.07 -11.15 15.60
CA ARG A 139 -19.02 -10.32 16.22
C ARG A 139 -17.90 -11.13 16.89
N ALA A 140 -18.17 -12.37 17.30
CA ALA A 140 -17.22 -13.27 17.94
C ALA A 140 -16.25 -13.99 16.98
N ILE A 141 -16.48 -13.96 15.67
CA ILE A 141 -15.72 -14.79 14.70
C ILE A 141 -14.61 -13.99 13.99
N TRP A 142 -14.73 -12.67 13.88
CA TRP A 142 -13.77 -11.83 13.15
C TRP A 142 -13.38 -10.56 13.93
N GLU A 143 -12.61 -10.73 15.00
CA GLU A 143 -11.93 -9.58 15.61
C GLU A 143 -10.69 -9.21 14.81
N TYR A 144 -10.83 -8.27 13.88
CA TYR A 144 -9.69 -7.58 13.30
C TYR A 144 -9.61 -6.13 13.80
N PRO A 145 -8.39 -5.60 14.01
CA PRO A 145 -8.18 -4.19 14.30
C PRO A 145 -8.38 -3.38 13.01
N PHE A 146 -9.47 -2.61 12.92
CA PHE A 146 -9.92 -1.99 11.66
C PHE A 146 -8.85 -1.14 10.97
N ALA A 147 -8.26 -0.16 11.67
CA ALA A 147 -7.24 0.72 11.08
C ALA A 147 -6.00 -0.05 10.64
N VAL A 148 -5.47 -0.93 11.49
CA VAL A 148 -4.29 -1.76 11.20
C VAL A 148 -4.53 -2.71 10.03
N ALA A 149 -5.73 -3.29 9.94
CA ALA A 149 -6.13 -4.10 8.79
C ALA A 149 -6.12 -3.26 7.50
N GLY A 150 -6.60 -2.02 7.54
CA GLY A 150 -6.53 -1.08 6.41
C GLY A 150 -5.10 -0.78 5.97
N VAL A 151 -4.18 -0.57 6.91
CA VAL A 151 -2.75 -0.39 6.62
C VAL A 151 -2.17 -1.64 5.96
N ASN A 152 -2.46 -2.83 6.51
CA ASN A 152 -1.99 -4.10 5.96
C ASN A 152 -2.55 -4.39 4.57
N ILE A 153 -3.80 -4.03 4.29
CA ILE A 153 -4.37 -4.13 2.93
C ILE A 153 -3.60 -3.24 1.97
N THR A 154 -3.28 -2.00 2.35
CA THR A 154 -2.45 -1.12 1.51
C THR A 154 -1.07 -1.73 1.26
N PHE A 155 -0.42 -2.25 2.29
CA PHE A 155 0.87 -2.93 2.15
C PHE A 155 0.79 -4.14 1.20
N MET A 156 -0.23 -5.00 1.35
CA MET A 156 -0.44 -6.13 0.45
C MET A 156 -0.67 -5.67 -1.00
N LEU A 157 -1.42 -4.58 -1.21
CA LEU A 157 -1.63 -4.03 -2.55
C LEU A 157 -0.31 -3.53 -3.16
N ILE A 158 0.55 -2.87 -2.38
CA ILE A 158 1.87 -2.42 -2.83
C ILE A 158 2.71 -3.63 -3.28
N GLN A 159 2.75 -4.69 -2.49
CA GLN A 159 3.47 -5.92 -2.83
C GLN A 159 2.90 -6.65 -4.04
N MET A 160 1.57 -6.80 -4.11
CA MET A 160 0.90 -7.52 -5.20
C MET A 160 0.97 -6.78 -6.54
N LEU A 161 0.96 -5.45 -6.49
CA LEU A 161 1.13 -4.59 -7.66
C LEU A 161 2.60 -4.34 -8.03
N ASP A 162 3.54 -4.93 -7.28
CA ASP A 162 4.98 -4.87 -7.53
C ASP A 162 5.47 -3.42 -7.70
N LEU A 163 4.89 -2.49 -6.95
CA LEU A 163 5.12 -1.06 -7.16
C LEU A 163 6.54 -0.64 -6.75
N GLU A 164 7.20 -1.42 -5.89
CA GLU A 164 8.59 -1.24 -5.45
C GLU A 164 9.62 -1.87 -6.41
N ALA A 165 9.19 -2.62 -7.43
CA ALA A 165 10.12 -3.23 -8.37
C ALA A 165 10.78 -2.18 -9.26
N CYS A 166 12.02 -1.84 -8.92
CA CYS A 166 12.97 -1.30 -9.86
C CYS A 166 13.20 -2.37 -10.96
N MET A 167 12.48 -2.23 -12.08
CA MET A 167 12.77 -2.89 -13.37
C MET A 167 12.82 -4.43 -13.41
N CYS A 168 11.94 -5.14 -12.71
CA CYS A 168 11.62 -6.53 -13.03
C CYS A 168 10.11 -6.77 -12.90
N THR A 169 9.37 -6.61 -13.99
CA THR A 169 7.93 -6.89 -14.03
C THR A 169 7.67 -8.35 -13.72
N THR A 170 7.27 -8.65 -12.48
CA THR A 170 6.88 -9.99 -12.06
C THR A 170 5.43 -10.28 -12.46
N SER A 171 5.09 -11.57 -12.67
CA SER A 171 3.82 -12.04 -13.26
C SER A 171 2.53 -11.59 -12.54
N THR A 172 2.60 -11.01 -11.34
CA THR A 172 1.44 -10.60 -10.52
C THR A 172 0.75 -9.34 -11.04
N VAL A 173 1.51 -8.34 -11.49
CA VAL A 173 0.98 -7.10 -12.09
C VAL A 173 0.14 -7.42 -13.34
N PHE A 174 0.60 -8.38 -14.15
CA PHE A 174 -0.10 -8.83 -15.34
C PHE A 174 -1.50 -9.39 -15.03
N TYR A 175 -1.65 -10.11 -13.91
CA TYR A 175 -2.94 -10.68 -13.53
C TYR A 175 -3.92 -9.62 -13.03
N ILE A 176 -3.44 -8.65 -12.24
CA ILE A 176 -4.28 -7.58 -11.70
C ILE A 176 -4.72 -6.62 -12.81
N LEU A 177 -3.83 -6.23 -13.73
CA LEU A 177 -4.21 -5.41 -14.89
C LEU A 177 -5.24 -6.12 -15.79
N LYS A 178 -5.13 -7.44 -15.97
CA LYS A 178 -6.15 -8.23 -16.69
C LYS A 178 -7.51 -8.17 -16.00
N VAL A 179 -7.55 -8.27 -14.67
CA VAL A 179 -8.79 -8.15 -13.88
C VAL A 179 -9.36 -6.73 -13.95
N VAL A 180 -8.53 -5.69 -13.83
CA VAL A 180 -8.98 -4.29 -13.91
C VAL A 180 -9.52 -3.95 -15.31
N LYS A 181 -8.86 -4.41 -16.38
CA LYS A 181 -9.33 -4.24 -17.77
C LYS A 181 -10.65 -4.98 -18.03
N SER A 182 -10.84 -6.16 -17.43
CA SER A 182 -12.09 -6.92 -17.57
C SER A 182 -13.30 -6.21 -16.96
N ARG A 183 -13.11 -5.33 -15.96
CA ARG A 183 -14.21 -4.56 -15.34
C ARG A 183 -14.64 -3.32 -16.14
N GLN A 184 -13.80 -2.78 -17.01
CA GLN A 184 -14.19 -1.68 -17.93
C GLN A 184 -15.11 -2.21 -19.06
N HIS A 185 -15.06 -3.49 -19.40
CA HIS A 185 -15.88 -4.10 -20.46
C HIS A 185 -17.23 -4.66 -19.97
N SER A 186 -17.41 -4.85 -18.66
CA SER A 186 -18.65 -5.43 -18.10
C SER A 186 -19.76 -4.41 -17.84
N SER A 187 -19.52 -3.10 -18.04
CA SER A 187 -20.57 -2.08 -17.87
C SER A 187 -21.42 -1.84 -19.12
N LEU A 188 -21.17 -2.54 -20.24
CA LEU A 188 -21.95 -2.35 -21.49
C LEU A 188 -23.01 -3.43 -21.77
N TYR A 189 -23.18 -4.44 -20.89
CA TYR A 189 -24.13 -5.53 -21.12
C TYR A 189 -25.10 -5.83 -19.96
N ALA A 190 -25.19 -4.96 -18.95
CA ALA A 190 -26.10 -5.15 -17.81
C ALA A 190 -27.40 -4.31 -17.89
N PHE A 191 -27.72 -3.73 -19.04
CA PHE A 191 -29.04 -3.16 -19.33
C PHE A 191 -29.52 -3.65 -20.70
N LYS A 192 -30.09 -4.86 -20.72
CA LYS A 192 -31.10 -5.26 -21.69
C LYS A 192 -32.03 -6.28 -21.07
#